data_AF-A0AAV8YBP5-F1
#
_entry.id   AF-A0AAV8YBP5-F1
#
_cell.length_a   1.000
_cell.length_b   1.000
_cell.length_c   1.000
_cell.angle_alpha   90.00
_cell.angle_beta   90.00
_cell.angle_gamma   90.00
#
_symmetry.space_group_name_H-M   'P 1'
#
loop_
_entity.id
_entity.type
_entity.pdbx_description
1 polymer ?
#
loop_
_entity_poly.entity_id
_entity_poly.type
_entity_poly.pdbx_seq_one_letter_code
_entity_poly.pdbx_strand_id
1 'polypeptide(L)'
;MLNTELEKINSKGNVNELWEEIKTVMKECAAGCQDKKGKRRKEWFYDSCKEILTSRNKARLKMLSNDTEETKQNYLKERRECKKLLRNKKRKHREQFIRELEENFKNKEVRTLYMGLRKEKQGHKQEPMFLKGENGELITDEDKIIKRWKEYFEKLLNREMESEYLQDEVDRFKYLGTIFKRQPGVSEEINSRITAGNRCIGTLNAVLKNKGISRKLKMRIYKTVIRPIVIFGSEVWTLRKEEVQRIEVWERKVLRKIFGGKIQGGRWERRTNREIYDLFKEPNIIGIRMRWIGHVVRMKDHRIPKMVLIHEIGGGKRLGRPRQRWKKAVEDDIRKLNIGNWKEKAKDRKEWKNIVDQAMGQLGS
;
A
#
# COMPACT_ATOMS: atom_id res chain seq x y z
N MET A 1 13.75 32.96 -16.69
CA MET A 1 15.12 32.42 -16.81
C MET A 1 15.34 31.75 -18.17
N LEU A 2 14.70 30.62 -18.50
CA LEU A 2 14.93 29.99 -19.82
C LEU A 2 14.48 30.87 -21.01
N ASN A 3 13.27 31.45 -20.97
CA ASN A 3 12.76 32.29 -22.07
C ASN A 3 13.62 33.55 -22.26
N THR A 4 14.02 34.19 -21.17
CA THR A 4 14.87 35.40 -21.19
C THR A 4 16.29 35.14 -21.71
N GLU A 5 16.83 33.92 -21.57
CA GLU A 5 18.13 33.56 -22.15
C GLU A 5 18.02 33.10 -23.61
N LEU A 6 16.90 32.48 -24.01
CA LEU A 6 16.64 32.11 -25.40
C LEU A 6 16.40 33.34 -26.30
N GLU A 7 15.84 34.42 -25.75
CA GLU A 7 15.64 35.69 -26.47
C GLU A 7 16.96 36.42 -26.80
N LYS A 8 18.08 36.05 -26.16
CA LYS A 8 19.41 36.63 -26.40
C LYS A 8 20.19 35.91 -27.51
N ILE A 9 19.68 34.79 -28.03
CA ILE A 9 20.34 34.01 -29.09
C ILE A 9 20.19 34.73 -30.42
N ASN A 10 21.30 35.05 -31.07
CA ASN A 10 21.33 35.83 -32.30
C ASN A 10 20.91 34.95 -33.50
N SER A 11 19.76 35.24 -34.10
CA SER A 11 19.15 34.43 -35.16
C SER A 11 19.82 34.50 -36.54
N LYS A 12 21.08 34.95 -36.62
CA LYS A 12 21.82 35.19 -37.88
C LYS A 12 22.95 34.19 -38.16
N GLY A 13 23.17 33.19 -37.30
CA GLY A 13 24.19 32.14 -37.47
C GLY A 13 23.72 30.93 -38.30
N ASN A 14 24.66 30.05 -38.68
CA ASN A 14 24.36 28.79 -39.36
C ASN A 14 23.42 27.93 -38.49
N VAL A 15 22.47 27.21 -39.10
CA VAL A 15 21.48 26.37 -38.39
C VAL A 15 22.13 25.41 -37.39
N ASN A 16 23.31 24.86 -37.70
CA ASN A 16 24.04 23.97 -36.79
C ASN A 16 24.64 24.71 -35.58
N GLU A 17 25.10 25.96 -35.77
CA GLU A 17 25.64 26.80 -34.71
C GLU A 17 24.51 27.26 -33.78
N LEU A 18 23.39 27.69 -34.36
CA LEU A 18 22.17 28.03 -33.61
C LEU A 18 21.67 26.85 -32.77
N TRP A 19 21.71 25.63 -33.32
CA TRP A 19 21.32 24.42 -32.59
C TRP A 19 22.26 24.10 -31.43
N GLU A 20 23.58 24.28 -31.58
CA GLU A 20 24.51 24.09 -30.48
C GLU A 20 24.39 25.20 -29.42
N GLU A 21 24.13 26.45 -29.81
CA GLU A 21 23.86 27.55 -28.86
C GLU A 21 22.59 27.30 -28.03
N ILE A 22 21.46 26.97 -28.67
CA ILE A 22 20.20 26.61 -27.99
C ILE A 22 20.43 25.45 -27.03
N LYS A 23 21.14 24.42 -27.47
CA LYS A 23 21.45 23.23 -26.67
C LYS A 23 22.36 23.56 -25.49
N THR A 24 23.25 24.53 -25.62
CA THR A 24 24.15 24.98 -24.55
C THR A 24 23.39 25.79 -23.51
N VAL A 25 22.59 26.78 -23.94
CA VAL A 25 21.70 27.57 -23.06
C VAL A 25 20.71 26.67 -22.32
N MET A 26 20.11 25.69 -23.00
CA MET A 26 19.23 24.70 -22.36
C MET A 26 19.96 23.85 -21.33
N LYS A 27 21.21 23.43 -21.59
CA LYS A 27 22.01 22.63 -20.64
C LYS A 27 22.42 23.45 -19.43
N GLU A 28 22.78 24.72 -19.60
CA GLU A 28 23.19 25.61 -18.52
C GLU A 28 22.01 26.00 -17.63
N CYS A 29 20.87 26.38 -18.23
CA CYS A 29 19.64 26.60 -17.48
C CYS A 29 19.18 25.33 -16.74
N ALA A 30 19.27 24.17 -17.39
CA ALA A 30 18.96 22.90 -16.74
C ALA A 30 19.96 22.54 -15.62
N ALA A 31 21.24 22.95 -15.73
CA ALA A 31 22.25 22.72 -14.72
C ALA A 31 22.04 23.61 -13.48
N GLY A 32 21.57 24.85 -13.66
CA GLY A 32 21.21 25.76 -12.56
C GLY A 32 19.91 25.37 -11.84
N CYS A 33 18.96 24.74 -12.54
CA CYS A 33 17.69 24.28 -11.95
C CYS A 33 17.73 22.85 -11.37
N GLN A 34 18.81 22.11 -11.56
CA GLN A 34 18.92 20.74 -11.05
C GLN A 34 19.86 20.68 -9.85
N ASP A 35 19.30 20.44 -8.68
CA ASP A 35 20.00 19.66 -7.66
C ASP A 35 20.33 18.28 -8.26
N LYS A 36 21.58 18.11 -8.72
CA LYS A 36 22.09 16.84 -9.24
C LYS A 36 22.27 15.85 -8.09
N LYS A 37 21.18 15.45 -7.43
CA LYS A 37 21.17 14.17 -6.72
C LYS A 37 21.31 13.09 -7.77
N GLY A 38 22.55 12.60 -7.93
CA GLY A 38 22.87 11.50 -8.81
C GLY A 38 21.85 10.38 -8.62
N LYS A 39 21.31 9.83 -9.71
CA LYS A 39 20.40 8.69 -9.66
C LYS A 39 21.06 7.64 -8.76
N ARG A 40 20.43 7.31 -7.62
CA ARG A 40 20.96 6.30 -6.70
C ARG A 40 21.38 5.08 -7.50
N ARG A 41 22.68 4.76 -7.45
CA ARG A 41 23.24 3.63 -8.19
C ARG A 41 22.49 2.38 -7.74
N LYS A 42 21.96 1.62 -8.69
CA LYS A 42 21.32 0.34 -8.36
C LYS A 42 22.37 -0.54 -7.70
N GLU A 43 22.07 -1.11 -6.54
CA GLU A 43 23.01 -1.91 -5.74
C GLU A 43 23.66 -3.05 -6.56
N TRP A 44 22.94 -3.63 -7.53
CA TRP A 44 23.45 -4.70 -8.41
C TRP A 44 24.17 -4.25 -9.69
N PHE A 45 24.23 -2.94 -9.96
CA PHE A 45 24.76 -2.39 -11.21
C PHE A 45 26.23 -1.98 -11.05
N TYR A 46 27.10 -2.98 -11.21
CA TYR A 46 28.56 -2.89 -11.12
C TYR A 46 29.20 -2.50 -12.46
N ASP A 47 30.51 -2.26 -12.46
CA ASP A 47 31.24 -1.82 -13.65
C ASP A 47 31.24 -2.85 -14.78
N SER A 48 31.19 -4.15 -14.45
CA SER A 48 30.94 -5.22 -15.43
C SER A 48 29.63 -5.03 -16.23
N CYS A 49 28.60 -4.38 -15.66
CA CYS A 49 27.37 -4.06 -16.37
C CYS A 49 27.53 -2.86 -17.29
N LYS A 50 28.40 -1.90 -16.93
CA LYS A 50 28.74 -0.75 -17.78
C LYS A 50 29.59 -1.19 -18.97
N GLU A 51 30.61 -2.01 -18.73
CA GLU A 51 31.49 -2.56 -19.76
C GLU A 51 30.72 -3.32 -20.84
N ILE A 52 29.76 -4.17 -20.47
CA ILE A 52 28.96 -4.88 -21.48
C ILE A 52 27.98 -3.97 -22.20
N LEU A 53 27.55 -2.87 -21.57
CA LEU A 53 26.71 -1.86 -22.23
C LEU A 53 27.53 -1.00 -23.20
N THR A 54 28.76 -0.63 -22.85
CA THR A 54 29.67 0.10 -23.74
C THR A 54 30.09 -0.76 -24.92
N SER A 55 30.42 -2.05 -24.70
CA SER A 55 30.69 -3.01 -25.79
C SER A 55 29.52 -3.12 -26.77
N ARG A 56 28.31 -3.35 -26.26
CA ARG A 56 27.09 -3.38 -27.08
C ARG A 56 26.84 -2.08 -27.82
N ASN A 57 27.04 -0.92 -27.17
CA ASN A 57 26.85 0.38 -27.81
C ASN A 57 27.90 0.62 -28.91
N LYS A 58 29.15 0.20 -28.70
CA LYS A 58 30.21 0.24 -29.72
C LYS A 58 29.86 -0.64 -30.92
N ALA A 59 29.37 -1.86 -30.68
CA ALA A 59 28.91 -2.75 -31.74
C ALA A 59 27.70 -2.15 -32.52
N ARG A 60 26.78 -1.48 -31.82
CA ARG A 60 25.67 -0.75 -32.46
C ARG A 60 26.16 0.39 -33.34
N LEU A 61 27.11 1.20 -32.88
CA LEU A 61 27.69 2.30 -33.66
C LEU A 61 28.41 1.77 -34.91
N LYS A 62 29.16 0.66 -34.78
CA LYS A 62 29.79 0.01 -35.94
C LYS A 62 28.76 -0.47 -36.98
N MET A 63 27.67 -1.10 -36.54
CA MET A 63 26.58 -1.53 -37.43
C MET A 63 25.89 -0.35 -38.12
N LEU A 64 25.67 0.76 -37.41
CA LEU A 64 25.08 1.97 -37.99
C LEU A 64 26.00 2.69 -38.98
N SER A 65 27.32 2.60 -38.77
CA SER A 65 28.32 3.22 -39.65
C SER A 65 28.65 2.37 -40.88
N ASN A 66 28.56 1.04 -40.77
CA ASN A 66 28.85 0.11 -41.85
C ASN A 66 27.87 -1.07 -41.78
N ASP A 67 26.82 -1.03 -42.62
CA ASP A 67 25.67 -1.95 -42.56
C ASP A 67 25.93 -3.27 -43.29
N THR A 68 26.92 -4.04 -42.83
CA THR A 68 27.24 -5.37 -43.35
C THR A 68 26.60 -6.48 -42.52
N GLU A 69 26.47 -7.68 -43.11
CA GLU A 69 25.94 -8.84 -42.39
C GLU A 69 26.82 -9.20 -41.17
N GLU A 70 28.13 -9.03 -41.27
CA GLU A 70 29.05 -9.28 -40.17
C GLU A 70 28.87 -8.30 -38.99
N THR A 71 28.70 -7.00 -39.26
CA THR A 71 28.47 -6.00 -38.20
C THR A 71 27.09 -6.19 -37.55
N LYS A 72 26.08 -6.63 -38.31
CA LYS A 72 24.76 -7.04 -37.81
C LYS A 72 24.87 -8.25 -36.86
N GLN A 73 25.55 -9.31 -37.29
CA GLN A 73 25.74 -10.52 -36.47
C GLN A 73 26.51 -10.22 -35.17
N ASN A 74 27.56 -9.41 -35.25
CA ASN A 74 28.35 -9.01 -34.09
C ASN A 74 27.51 -8.21 -33.08
N TYR A 75 26.72 -7.22 -33.54
CA TYR A 75 25.81 -6.49 -32.67
C TYR A 75 24.73 -7.41 -32.05
N LEU A 76 24.18 -8.37 -32.80
CA LEU A 76 23.20 -9.32 -32.26
C LEU A 76 23.81 -10.20 -31.16
N LYS A 77 25.04 -10.67 -31.33
CA LYS A 77 25.80 -11.42 -30.32
C LYS A 77 26.01 -10.61 -29.05
N GLU A 78 26.59 -9.40 -29.17
CA GLU A 78 26.81 -8.49 -28.03
C GLU A 78 25.50 -8.08 -27.34
N ARG A 79 24.43 -7.88 -28.10
CA ARG A 79 23.09 -7.58 -27.55
C ARG A 79 22.52 -8.76 -26.76
N ARG A 80 22.72 -10.00 -27.22
CA ARG A 80 22.30 -11.22 -26.51
C ARG A 80 23.08 -11.38 -25.21
N GLU A 81 24.40 -11.27 -25.26
CA GLU A 81 25.27 -11.39 -24.08
C GLU A 81 25.01 -10.28 -23.05
N CYS A 82 24.88 -9.03 -23.50
CA CYS A 82 24.49 -7.91 -22.65
C CYS A 82 23.15 -8.17 -21.94
N LYS A 83 22.12 -8.62 -22.67
CA LYS A 83 20.81 -8.97 -22.09
C LYS A 83 20.94 -10.12 -21.08
N LYS A 84 21.72 -11.16 -21.41
CA LYS A 84 21.94 -12.33 -20.54
C LYS A 84 22.62 -11.93 -19.23
N LEU A 85 23.71 -11.15 -19.29
CA LEU A 85 24.43 -10.70 -18.10
C LEU A 85 23.55 -9.84 -17.19
N LEU A 86 22.86 -8.84 -17.75
CA LEU A 86 22.00 -7.95 -16.96
C LEU A 86 20.83 -8.71 -16.31
N ARG A 87 20.22 -9.67 -17.03
CA ARG A 87 19.17 -10.54 -16.47
C ARG A 87 19.72 -11.39 -15.33
N ASN A 88 20.90 -11.99 -15.50
CA ASN A 88 21.54 -12.82 -14.48
C ASN A 88 21.92 -12.02 -13.23
N LYS A 89 22.52 -10.84 -13.38
CA LYS A 89 22.88 -9.97 -12.25
C LYS A 89 21.64 -9.51 -11.48
N LYS A 90 20.60 -9.08 -12.19
CA LYS A 90 19.30 -8.71 -11.59
C LYS A 90 18.65 -9.90 -10.87
N ARG A 91 18.74 -11.11 -11.41
CA ARG A 91 18.25 -12.35 -10.78
C ARG A 91 19.01 -12.65 -9.49
N LYS A 92 20.35 -12.66 -9.53
CA LYS A 92 21.21 -12.93 -8.35
C LYS A 92 20.92 -11.96 -7.20
N HIS A 93 20.85 -10.67 -7.49
CA HIS A 93 20.49 -9.66 -6.49
C HIS A 93 19.11 -9.91 -5.88
N ARG A 94 18.13 -10.30 -6.70
CA ARG A 94 16.80 -10.66 -6.19
C ARG A 94 16.82 -11.91 -5.33
N GLU A 95 17.58 -12.93 -5.71
CA GLU A 95 17.75 -14.15 -4.90
C GLU A 95 18.45 -13.87 -3.56
N GLN A 96 19.42 -12.94 -3.56
CA GLN A 96 20.08 -12.50 -2.34
C GLN A 96 19.12 -11.77 -1.40
N PHE A 97 18.39 -10.77 -1.90
CA PHE A 97 17.36 -10.07 -1.12
C PHE A 97 16.33 -11.01 -0.49
N ILE A 98 15.90 -12.04 -1.23
CA ILE A 98 14.94 -13.03 -0.73
C ILE A 98 15.55 -13.89 0.38
N ARG A 99 16.83 -14.26 0.26
CA ARG A 99 17.57 -14.98 1.30
C ARG A 99 17.70 -14.12 2.56
N GLU A 100 18.11 -12.87 2.42
CA GLU A 100 18.23 -11.92 3.54
C GLU A 100 16.89 -11.74 4.27
N LEU A 101 15.77 -11.61 3.54
CA LEU A 101 14.45 -11.53 4.16
C LEU A 101 14.11 -12.78 5.01
N GLU A 102 14.43 -13.97 4.51
CA GLU A 102 14.15 -15.22 5.23
C GLU A 102 15.08 -15.39 6.43
N GLU A 103 16.34 -14.98 6.31
CA GLU A 103 17.34 -15.01 7.38
C GLU A 103 16.97 -14.04 8.50
N ASN A 104 16.63 -12.78 8.18
CA ASN A 104 16.15 -11.81 9.15
C ASN A 104 14.91 -12.32 9.90
N PHE A 105 14.04 -13.07 9.20
CA PHE A 105 12.88 -13.70 9.84
C PHE A 105 13.28 -14.83 10.81
N LYS A 106 14.23 -15.70 10.42
CA LYS A 106 14.74 -16.78 11.29
C LYS A 106 15.46 -16.23 12.52
N ASN A 107 16.27 -15.19 12.34
CA ASN A 107 17.05 -14.52 13.38
C ASN A 107 16.19 -13.58 14.26
N LYS A 108 14.88 -13.47 13.98
CA LYS A 108 13.93 -12.59 14.68
C LYS A 108 14.31 -11.10 14.63
N GLU A 109 15.03 -10.68 13.59
CA GLU A 109 15.39 -9.28 13.39
C GLU A 109 14.21 -8.49 12.78
N VAL A 110 13.27 -8.10 13.63
CA VAL A 110 12.00 -7.51 13.20
C VAL A 110 12.20 -6.20 12.43
N ARG A 111 13.09 -5.33 12.89
CA ARG A 111 13.32 -4.01 12.28
C ARG A 111 13.91 -4.13 10.88
N THR A 112 14.99 -4.90 10.71
CA THR A 112 15.67 -5.10 9.42
C THR A 112 14.75 -5.77 8.41
N LEU A 113 13.97 -6.78 8.84
CA LEU A 113 12.95 -7.43 8.03
C LEU A 113 11.95 -6.42 7.42
N TYR A 114 11.34 -5.57 8.25
CA TYR A 114 10.36 -4.61 7.76
C TYR A 114 10.98 -3.43 7.01
N MET A 115 12.23 -3.06 7.29
CA MET A 115 12.96 -2.11 6.45
C MET A 115 13.19 -2.67 5.04
N GLY A 116 13.58 -3.94 4.91
CA GLY A 116 13.70 -4.63 3.62
C GLY A 116 12.38 -4.68 2.86
N LEU A 117 11.28 -5.04 3.53
CA LEU A 117 9.94 -5.03 2.93
C LEU A 117 9.47 -3.62 2.53
N ARG A 118 9.83 -2.60 3.32
CA ARG A 118 9.53 -1.20 3.02
C ARG A 118 10.26 -0.74 1.77
N LYS A 119 11.54 -1.10 1.58
CA LYS A 119 12.29 -0.83 0.34
C LYS A 119 11.59 -1.41 -0.88
N GLU A 120 11.12 -2.66 -0.82
CA GLU A 120 10.36 -3.29 -1.91
C GLU A 120 8.99 -2.61 -2.14
N LYS A 121 8.31 -2.19 -1.07
CA LYS A 121 6.99 -1.54 -1.14
C LYS A 121 7.05 -0.10 -1.65
N GLN A 122 8.10 0.67 -1.33
CA GLN A 122 8.13 2.11 -1.57
C GLN A 122 8.28 2.49 -3.05
N GLY A 123 8.75 1.58 -3.90
CA GLY A 123 8.97 1.87 -5.32
C GLY A 123 9.85 3.11 -5.55
N HIS A 124 9.89 3.61 -6.79
CA HIS A 124 10.44 4.94 -7.06
C HIS A 124 9.33 5.97 -6.85
N LYS A 125 9.49 6.84 -5.86
CA LYS A 125 8.68 8.04 -5.72
C LYS A 125 9.43 9.18 -6.39
N GLN A 126 8.82 9.80 -7.40
CA GLN A 126 9.19 11.17 -7.73
C GLN A 126 8.60 12.01 -6.61
N GLU A 127 9.45 12.60 -5.78
CA GLU A 127 9.02 13.65 -4.87
C GLU A 127 8.75 14.88 -5.75
N PRO A 128 7.50 15.34 -5.89
CA PRO A 128 7.26 16.59 -6.57
C PRO A 128 7.90 17.68 -5.72
N MET A 129 9.06 18.16 -6.17
CA MET A 129 9.81 19.21 -5.51
C MET A 129 9.35 20.56 -6.06
N PHE A 130 8.03 20.75 -6.08
CA PHE A 130 7.43 21.99 -6.51
C PHE A 130 6.15 22.26 -5.72
N LEU A 131 5.98 23.51 -5.31
CA LEU A 131 4.82 23.99 -4.59
C LEU A 131 4.19 25.14 -5.36
N LYS A 132 2.85 25.22 -5.39
CA LYS A 132 2.18 26.37 -6.00
C LYS A 132 2.18 27.55 -5.04
N GLY A 133 2.69 28.70 -5.48
CA GLY A 133 2.56 30.00 -4.81
C GLY A 133 1.10 30.46 -4.78
N GLU A 134 0.81 31.51 -4.02
CA GLU A 134 -0.57 32.06 -3.92
C GLU A 134 -1.10 32.55 -5.27
N ASN A 135 -0.22 33.02 -6.15
CA ASN A 135 -0.56 33.49 -7.50
C ASN A 135 -0.53 32.38 -8.56
N GLY A 136 -0.38 31.11 -8.15
CA GLY A 136 -0.33 29.96 -9.05
C GLY A 136 1.06 29.63 -9.63
N GLU A 137 2.09 30.40 -9.29
CA GLU A 137 3.48 30.16 -9.71
C GLU A 137 4.08 28.87 -9.13
N LEU A 138 4.96 28.20 -9.87
CA LEU A 138 5.64 26.98 -9.41
C LEU A 138 6.94 27.32 -8.69
N ILE A 139 6.97 27.11 -7.38
CA ILE A 139 8.14 27.28 -6.52
C ILE A 139 8.90 25.97 -6.47
N THR A 140 10.12 25.93 -7.02
CA THR A 140 10.99 24.73 -7.05
C THR A 140 12.16 24.79 -6.09
N ASP A 141 12.44 25.97 -5.54
CA ASP A 141 13.56 26.26 -4.63
C ASP A 141 13.24 25.82 -3.19
N GLU A 142 14.16 25.08 -2.55
CA GLU A 142 13.93 24.44 -1.24
C GLU A 142 13.64 25.46 -0.13
N ASP A 143 14.37 26.59 -0.10
CA ASP A 143 14.19 27.65 0.89
C ASP A 143 12.86 28.39 0.69
N LYS A 144 12.49 28.65 -0.57
CA LYS A 144 11.20 29.26 -0.89
C LYS A 144 10.03 28.32 -0.61
N ILE A 145 10.20 27.01 -0.79
CA ILE A 145 9.20 25.99 -0.41
C ILE A 145 8.98 26.01 1.11
N ILE A 146 10.06 26.01 1.91
CA ILE A 146 9.96 26.05 3.38
C ILE A 146 9.29 27.35 3.85
N LYS A 147 9.68 28.49 3.27
CA LYS A 147 9.06 29.79 3.57
C LYS A 147 7.55 29.79 3.26
N ARG A 148 7.16 29.27 2.09
CA ARG A 148 5.75 29.18 1.70
C ARG A 148 4.94 28.22 2.58
N TRP A 149 5.55 27.14 3.07
CA TRP A 149 4.94 26.27 4.08
C TRP A 149 4.74 26.98 5.41
N LYS A 150 5.73 27.75 5.87
CA LYS A 150 5.62 28.56 7.08
C LYS A 150 4.44 29.54 6.98
N GLU A 151 4.37 30.31 5.89
CA GLU A 151 3.28 31.25 5.62
C GLU A 151 1.91 30.54 5.55
N TYR A 152 1.84 29.37 4.91
CA TYR A 152 0.61 28.57 4.87
C TYR A 152 0.13 28.17 6.27
N PHE A 153 1.03 27.63 7.09
CA PHE A 153 0.66 27.15 8.42
C PHE A 153 0.40 28.28 9.41
N GLU A 154 1.11 29.40 9.32
CA GLU A 154 0.79 30.61 10.09
C GLU A 154 -0.63 31.10 9.77
N LYS A 155 -1.00 31.18 8.49
CA LYS A 155 -2.38 31.53 8.09
C LYS A 155 -3.41 30.48 8.51
N LEU A 156 -3.08 29.19 8.43
CA LEU A 156 -4.00 28.11 8.75
C LEU A 156 -4.28 27.98 10.26
N LEU A 157 -3.22 28.07 11.08
CA LEU A 157 -3.26 27.80 12.52
C LEU A 157 -3.61 29.05 13.33
N ASN A 158 -3.34 30.25 12.80
CA ASN A 158 -3.57 31.52 13.49
C ASN A 158 -4.72 32.34 12.86
N ARG A 159 -5.78 31.67 12.39
CA ARG A 159 -7.01 32.36 11.98
C ARG A 159 -7.67 32.99 13.22
N GLU A 160 -7.85 34.31 13.20
CA GLU A 160 -8.82 34.97 14.07
C GLU A 160 -10.20 34.40 13.73
N MET A 161 -10.93 33.92 14.73
CA MET A 161 -12.27 33.36 14.54
C MET A 161 -13.25 34.49 14.22
N GLU A 162 -13.33 34.91 12.96
CA GLU A 162 -14.51 35.61 12.46
C GLU A 162 -15.68 34.61 12.44
N SER A 163 -16.73 34.91 13.20
CA SER A 163 -17.86 34.03 13.49
C SER A 163 -18.85 33.92 12.33
N GLU A 164 -18.37 33.66 11.13
CA GLU A 164 -19.23 33.30 10.01
C GLU A 164 -18.87 31.89 9.55
N TYR A 165 -19.44 30.91 10.24
CA TYR A 165 -19.36 29.51 9.86
C TYR A 165 -20.10 29.32 8.52
N LEU A 166 -19.39 29.51 7.41
CA LEU A 166 -19.74 28.89 6.14
C LEU A 166 -19.63 27.37 6.32
N GLN A 167 -20.71 26.76 6.82
CA GLN A 167 -20.93 25.33 6.78
C GLN A 167 -21.21 24.92 5.33
N ASP A 168 -20.16 24.85 4.51
CA ASP A 168 -20.25 24.08 3.28
C ASP A 168 -20.47 22.61 3.69
N GLU A 169 -21.71 22.12 3.56
CA GLU A 169 -22.04 20.73 3.83
C GLU A 169 -21.22 19.83 2.89
N VAL A 170 -20.15 19.22 3.41
CA VAL A 170 -19.34 18.29 2.64
C VAL A 170 -20.00 16.92 2.60
N ASP A 171 -20.55 16.54 1.45
CA ASP A 171 -21.20 15.23 1.25
C ASP A 171 -20.28 14.03 1.51
N ARG A 172 -18.97 14.22 1.28
CA ARG A 172 -17.95 13.17 1.39
C ARG A 172 -16.60 13.75 1.81
N PHE A 173 -16.09 13.30 2.95
CA PHE A 173 -14.75 13.67 3.41
C PHE A 173 -13.96 12.45 3.89
N LYS A 174 -12.63 12.54 3.86
CA LYS A 174 -11.75 11.47 4.35
C LYS A 174 -10.97 11.97 5.55
N TYR A 175 -11.13 11.33 6.70
CA TYR A 175 -10.45 11.69 7.94
C TYR A 175 -9.76 10.48 8.56
N LEU A 176 -8.47 10.63 8.87
CA LEU A 176 -7.61 9.56 9.41
C LEU A 176 -7.68 8.23 8.62
N GLY A 177 -7.89 8.32 7.30
CA GLY A 177 -8.00 7.16 6.44
C GLY A 177 -9.41 6.63 6.22
N THR A 178 -10.40 7.07 7.00
CA THR A 178 -11.80 6.64 6.93
C THR A 178 -12.64 7.63 6.14
N ILE A 179 -13.48 7.12 5.24
CA ILE A 179 -14.41 7.94 4.45
C ILE A 179 -15.70 8.14 5.24
N PHE A 180 -16.06 9.39 5.45
CA PHE A 180 -17.32 9.84 6.01
C PHE A 180 -18.20 10.39 4.90
N LYS A 181 -19.49 10.09 4.99
CA LYS A 181 -20.50 10.53 4.03
C LYS A 181 -21.73 11.04 4.76
N ARG A 182 -22.44 11.97 4.13
CA ARG A 182 -23.77 12.41 4.59
C ARG A 182 -24.74 11.24 4.75
N GLN A 183 -24.73 10.32 3.79
CA GLN A 183 -25.49 9.07 3.88
C GLN A 183 -24.65 7.97 4.55
N PRO A 184 -25.10 7.40 5.68
CA PRO A 184 -24.35 6.35 6.37
C PRO A 184 -24.15 5.13 5.46
N GLY A 185 -22.94 4.57 5.42
CA GLY A 185 -22.68 3.34 4.66
C GLY A 185 -21.21 3.02 4.59
N VAL A 186 -20.87 1.74 4.79
CA VAL A 186 -19.48 1.28 4.87
C VAL A 186 -18.96 0.68 3.56
N SER A 187 -19.82 0.48 2.55
CA SER A 187 -19.44 -0.16 1.28
C SER A 187 -18.29 0.55 0.54
N GLU A 188 -18.33 1.88 0.44
CA GLU A 188 -17.27 2.62 -0.26
C GLU A 188 -15.95 2.54 0.51
N GLU A 189 -16.00 2.66 1.83
CA GLU A 189 -14.84 2.50 2.71
C GLU A 189 -14.20 1.12 2.54
N ILE A 190 -15.02 0.06 2.54
CA ILE A 190 -14.56 -1.32 2.32
C ILE A 190 -13.92 -1.47 0.94
N ASN A 191 -14.53 -0.91 -0.12
CA ASN A 191 -13.99 -0.98 -1.47
C ASN A 191 -12.66 -0.22 -1.59
N SER A 192 -12.57 0.96 -0.98
CA SER A 192 -11.36 1.79 -0.91
C SER A 192 -10.23 1.02 -0.22
N ARG A 193 -10.53 0.37 0.91
CA ARG A 193 -9.58 -0.45 1.66
C ARG A 193 -9.15 -1.71 0.94
N ILE A 194 -10.08 -2.44 0.31
CA ILE A 194 -9.76 -3.60 -0.54
C ILE A 194 -8.85 -3.18 -1.69
N THR A 195 -9.10 -2.02 -2.30
CA THR A 195 -8.25 -1.46 -3.37
C THR A 195 -6.85 -1.13 -2.84
N ALA A 196 -6.75 -0.52 -1.66
CA ALA A 196 -5.46 -0.28 -1.00
C ALA A 196 -4.72 -1.59 -0.66
N GLY A 197 -5.44 -2.60 -0.17
CA GLY A 197 -4.92 -3.94 0.08
C GLY A 197 -4.40 -4.60 -1.19
N ASN A 198 -5.17 -4.53 -2.29
CA ASN A 198 -4.77 -5.06 -3.60
C ASN A 198 -3.51 -4.37 -4.14
N ARG A 199 -3.38 -3.05 -3.99
CA ARG A 199 -2.15 -2.33 -4.32
C ARG A 199 -0.96 -2.84 -3.53
N CYS A 200 -1.12 -3.05 -2.22
CA CYS A 200 -0.06 -3.61 -1.36
C CYS A 200 0.29 -5.06 -1.72
N ILE A 201 -0.68 -5.87 -2.11
CA ILE A 201 -0.43 -7.24 -2.60
C ILE A 201 0.30 -7.20 -3.94
N GLY A 202 -0.03 -6.25 -4.81
CA GLY A 202 0.63 -6.03 -6.09
C GLY A 202 2.11 -5.72 -5.94
N THR A 203 2.46 -4.81 -5.01
CA THR A 203 3.86 -4.47 -4.72
C THR A 203 4.62 -5.66 -4.12
N LEU A 204 4.01 -6.39 -3.19
CA LEU A 204 4.62 -7.56 -2.54
C LEU A 204 4.47 -8.86 -3.34
N ASN A 205 3.96 -8.82 -4.57
CA ASN A 205 3.66 -10.03 -5.34
C ASN A 205 4.94 -10.84 -5.64
N ALA A 206 6.08 -10.17 -5.83
CA ALA A 206 7.38 -10.81 -6.03
C ALA A 206 7.82 -11.62 -4.80
N VAL A 207 7.55 -11.12 -3.60
CA VAL A 207 7.83 -11.77 -2.31
C VAL A 207 6.84 -12.92 -2.08
N LEU A 208 5.53 -12.66 -2.20
CA LEU A 208 4.49 -13.66 -1.91
C LEU A 208 4.51 -14.86 -2.87
N LYS A 209 4.86 -14.66 -4.15
CA LYS A 209 4.97 -15.76 -5.13
C LYS A 209 6.28 -16.54 -5.04
N ASN A 210 7.31 -16.00 -4.39
CA ASN A 210 8.63 -16.65 -4.38
C ASN A 210 8.59 -17.97 -3.59
N LYS A 211 9.09 -19.06 -4.17
CA LYS A 211 9.16 -20.38 -3.53
C LYS A 211 10.24 -20.44 -2.43
N GLY A 212 11.25 -19.59 -2.49
CA GLY A 212 12.32 -19.48 -1.49
C GLY A 212 11.91 -18.79 -0.19
N ILE A 213 10.72 -18.19 -0.12
CA ILE A 213 10.17 -17.62 1.12
C ILE A 213 9.25 -18.62 1.78
N SER A 214 9.44 -18.84 3.08
CA SER A 214 8.63 -19.77 3.85
C SER A 214 7.17 -19.31 3.94
N ARG A 215 6.25 -20.28 4.03
CA ARG A 215 4.83 -19.99 4.28
C ARG A 215 4.64 -19.22 5.60
N LYS A 216 5.48 -19.49 6.61
CA LYS A 216 5.47 -18.80 7.91
C LYS A 216 5.77 -17.30 7.74
N LEU A 217 6.81 -16.94 6.99
CA LEU A 217 7.13 -15.53 6.71
C LEU A 217 6.03 -14.86 5.88
N LYS A 218 5.54 -15.49 4.81
CA LYS A 218 4.40 -14.96 4.03
C LYS A 218 3.18 -14.70 4.88
N MET A 219 2.88 -15.62 5.79
CA MET A 219 1.77 -15.48 6.74
C MET A 219 2.00 -14.31 7.70
N ARG A 220 3.22 -14.15 8.22
CA ARG A 220 3.58 -13.00 9.07
C ARG A 220 3.35 -11.69 8.32
N ILE A 221 3.88 -11.56 7.10
CA ILE A 221 3.70 -10.38 6.24
C ILE A 221 2.23 -10.10 5.98
N TYR A 222 1.44 -11.13 5.70
CA TYR A 222 0.01 -10.99 5.51
C TYR A 222 -0.67 -10.41 6.76
N LYS A 223 -0.45 -11.02 7.92
CA LYS A 223 -1.07 -10.60 9.19
C LYS A 223 -0.67 -9.18 9.62
N THR A 224 0.57 -8.76 9.35
CA THR A 224 1.09 -7.48 9.88
C THR A 224 1.07 -6.33 8.89
N VAL A 225 1.14 -6.59 7.57
CA VAL A 225 1.25 -5.55 6.56
C VAL A 225 0.00 -5.44 5.69
N ILE A 226 -0.55 -6.57 5.25
CA ILE A 226 -1.59 -6.59 4.21
C ILE A 226 -2.99 -6.58 4.84
N ARG A 227 -3.24 -7.49 5.78
CA ARG A 227 -4.53 -7.66 6.44
C ARG A 227 -4.99 -6.38 7.14
N PRO A 228 -4.15 -5.69 7.95
CA PRO A 228 -4.58 -4.50 8.68
C PRO A 228 -5.08 -3.36 7.79
N ILE A 229 -4.58 -3.25 6.55
CA ILE A 229 -5.06 -2.24 5.59
C ILE A 229 -6.56 -2.39 5.34
N VAL A 230 -7.04 -3.64 5.27
CA VAL A 230 -8.45 -3.95 4.97
C VAL A 230 -9.32 -4.01 6.21
N ILE A 231 -8.83 -4.62 7.29
CA ILE A 231 -9.64 -4.88 8.49
C ILE A 231 -9.64 -3.75 9.51
N PHE A 232 -8.77 -2.76 9.40
CA PHE A 232 -8.69 -1.67 10.38
C PHE A 232 -10.01 -0.90 10.44
N GLY A 233 -10.58 -0.78 11.65
CA GLY A 233 -11.86 -0.13 11.89
C GLY A 233 -13.08 -1.02 11.62
N SER A 234 -12.87 -2.27 11.20
CA SER A 234 -13.98 -3.21 10.94
C SER A 234 -14.76 -3.61 12.18
N GLU A 235 -14.17 -3.43 13.37
CA GLU A 235 -14.79 -3.67 14.67
C GLU A 235 -16.08 -2.87 14.84
N VAL A 236 -16.13 -1.65 14.29
CA VAL A 236 -17.22 -0.69 14.47
C VAL A 236 -18.16 -0.59 13.25
N TRP A 237 -17.89 -1.34 12.19
CA TRP A 237 -18.73 -1.32 10.99
C TRP A 237 -20.05 -2.08 11.18
N THR A 238 -21.14 -1.50 10.70
CA THR A 238 -22.44 -2.17 10.51
C THR A 238 -22.48 -2.84 9.15
N LEU A 239 -22.04 -4.11 9.12
CA LEU A 239 -21.85 -4.86 7.88
C LEU A 239 -23.12 -5.61 7.45
N ARG A 240 -23.44 -5.49 6.15
CA ARG A 240 -24.41 -6.36 5.46
C ARG A 240 -23.76 -7.69 5.08
N LYS A 241 -24.59 -8.71 4.81
CA LYS A 241 -24.12 -10.04 4.38
C LYS A 241 -23.18 -9.96 3.17
N GLU A 242 -23.53 -9.13 2.18
CA GLU A 242 -22.71 -8.92 0.97
C GLU A 242 -21.33 -8.31 1.26
N GLU A 243 -21.24 -7.41 2.23
CA GLU A 243 -19.99 -6.75 2.62
C GLU A 243 -19.07 -7.70 3.37
N VAL A 244 -19.63 -8.53 4.27
CA VAL A 244 -18.91 -9.63 4.93
C VAL A 244 -18.35 -10.59 3.88
N GLN A 245 -19.20 -11.05 2.95
CA GLN A 245 -18.78 -11.95 1.87
C GLN A 245 -17.67 -11.34 1.01
N ARG A 246 -17.75 -10.05 0.68
CA ARG A 246 -16.72 -9.36 -0.11
C ARG A 246 -15.35 -9.39 0.58
N ILE A 247 -15.31 -9.14 1.88
CA ILE A 247 -14.08 -9.18 2.68
C ILE A 247 -13.54 -10.62 2.77
N GLU A 248 -14.42 -11.61 3.01
CA GLU A 248 -14.01 -13.02 3.07
C GLU A 248 -13.51 -13.56 1.72
N VAL A 249 -14.15 -13.20 0.61
CA VAL A 249 -13.69 -13.55 -0.75
C VAL A 249 -12.31 -12.96 -1.00
N TRP A 250 -12.10 -11.70 -0.61
CA TRP A 250 -10.79 -11.06 -0.70
C TRP A 250 -9.74 -11.77 0.15
N GLU A 251 -10.04 -12.06 1.42
CA GLU A 251 -9.13 -12.76 2.35
C GLU A 251 -8.77 -14.15 1.81
N ARG A 252 -9.76 -14.95 1.38
CA ARG A 252 -9.52 -16.26 0.77
C ARG A 252 -8.66 -16.18 -0.49
N LYS A 253 -8.84 -15.15 -1.34
CA LYS A 253 -7.99 -14.94 -2.53
C LYS A 253 -6.51 -14.74 -2.16
N VAL A 254 -6.25 -14.00 -1.08
CA VAL A 254 -4.87 -13.77 -0.59
C VAL A 254 -4.29 -15.04 0.04
N LEU A 255 -5.05 -15.68 0.92
CA LEU A 255 -4.63 -16.91 1.62
C LEU A 255 -4.31 -18.04 0.64
N ARG A 256 -5.11 -18.21 -0.42
CA ARG A 256 -4.84 -19.18 -1.49
C ARG A 256 -3.56 -18.90 -2.26
N LYS A 257 -3.18 -17.63 -2.41
CA LYS A 257 -1.88 -17.25 -2.99
C LYS A 257 -0.71 -17.64 -2.07
N ILE A 258 -0.90 -17.56 -0.74
CA ILE A 258 0.14 -17.89 0.25
C ILE A 258 0.30 -19.40 0.42
N PHE A 259 -0.81 -20.12 0.60
CA PHE A 259 -0.80 -21.56 0.84
C PHE A 259 -0.64 -22.40 -0.43
N GLY A 260 -1.08 -21.87 -1.58
CA GLY A 260 -1.05 -22.57 -2.86
C GLY A 260 -2.07 -23.72 -2.94
N GLY A 261 -1.96 -24.52 -4.00
CA GLY A 261 -2.73 -25.75 -4.18
C GLY A 261 -2.29 -26.86 -3.21
N LYS A 262 -3.10 -27.91 -3.12
CA LYS A 262 -2.72 -29.19 -2.52
C LYS A 262 -2.41 -30.19 -3.64
N ILE A 263 -1.61 -31.21 -3.34
CA ILE A 263 -1.41 -32.35 -4.22
C ILE A 263 -2.24 -33.50 -3.65
N GLN A 264 -3.18 -34.04 -4.43
CA GLN A 264 -3.92 -35.26 -4.10
C GLN A 264 -3.85 -36.19 -5.31
N GLY A 265 -3.48 -37.45 -5.08
CA GLY A 265 -3.32 -38.45 -6.16
C GLY A 265 -2.38 -38.01 -7.30
N GLY A 266 -1.33 -37.24 -7.00
CA GLY A 266 -0.40 -36.71 -8.00
C GLY A 266 -0.90 -35.51 -8.81
N ARG A 267 -2.14 -35.03 -8.59
CA ARG A 267 -2.72 -33.86 -9.27
C ARG A 267 -2.77 -32.63 -8.37
N TRP A 268 -2.60 -31.46 -8.97
CA TRP A 268 -2.75 -30.19 -8.27
C TRP A 268 -4.23 -29.81 -8.16
N GLU A 269 -4.69 -29.69 -6.92
CA GLU A 269 -6.06 -29.29 -6.62
C GLU A 269 -6.13 -27.97 -5.87
N ARG A 270 -7.21 -27.25 -6.14
CA ARG A 270 -7.56 -26.04 -5.41
C ARG A 270 -8.08 -26.43 -4.03
N ARG A 271 -7.49 -25.84 -2.98
CA ARG A 271 -7.97 -26.04 -1.60
C ARG A 271 -9.43 -25.66 -1.40
N THR A 272 -10.16 -26.28 -0.48
CA THR A 272 -11.54 -25.86 -0.17
C THR A 272 -11.53 -24.58 0.70
N ASN A 273 -12.70 -23.97 0.93
CA ASN A 273 -12.77 -22.81 1.84
C ASN A 273 -12.48 -23.22 3.30
N ARG A 274 -13.03 -24.37 3.74
CA ARG A 274 -12.77 -24.96 5.06
C ARG A 274 -11.28 -25.18 5.30
N GLU A 275 -10.59 -25.87 4.37
CA GLU A 275 -9.14 -26.11 4.47
C GLU A 275 -8.32 -24.80 4.60
N ILE A 276 -8.74 -23.73 3.94
CA ILE A 276 -8.06 -22.43 4.05
C ILE A 276 -8.25 -21.82 5.45
N TYR A 277 -9.44 -21.95 6.04
CA TYR A 277 -9.72 -21.48 7.38
C TYR A 277 -8.97 -22.29 8.44
N ASP A 278 -8.93 -23.62 8.29
CA ASP A 278 -8.21 -24.53 9.18
C ASP A 278 -6.70 -24.25 9.20
N LEU A 279 -6.14 -23.82 8.06
CA LEU A 279 -4.74 -23.41 7.96
C LEU A 279 -4.49 -22.00 8.53
N PHE A 280 -5.46 -21.09 8.40
CA PHE A 280 -5.28 -19.70 8.80
C PHE A 280 -5.42 -19.50 10.31
N LYS A 281 -6.40 -20.15 10.95
CA LYS A 281 -6.68 -20.14 12.40
C LYS A 281 -6.69 -18.74 13.04
N GLU A 282 -7.17 -17.74 12.32
CA GLU A 282 -7.33 -16.37 12.82
C GLU A 282 -8.82 -15.99 12.79
N PRO A 283 -9.26 -15.10 13.68
CA PRO A 283 -10.65 -14.66 13.71
C PRO A 283 -11.00 -13.94 12.40
N ASN A 284 -12.16 -14.24 11.83
CA ASN A 284 -12.72 -13.43 10.76
C ASN A 284 -13.27 -12.09 11.32
N ILE A 285 -13.99 -11.33 10.49
CA ILE A 285 -14.53 -10.03 10.88
C ILE A 285 -15.49 -10.09 12.08
N ILE A 286 -16.26 -11.17 12.21
CA ILE A 286 -17.15 -11.42 13.34
C ILE A 286 -16.31 -11.65 14.60
N GLY A 287 -15.31 -12.54 14.53
CA GLY A 287 -14.41 -12.79 15.65
C GLY A 287 -13.65 -11.53 16.10
N ILE A 288 -13.24 -10.67 15.16
CA ILE A 288 -12.62 -9.37 15.45
C ILE A 288 -13.59 -8.46 16.22
N ARG A 289 -14.84 -8.32 15.75
CA ARG A 289 -15.90 -7.56 16.43
C ARG A 289 -16.23 -8.14 17.82
N MET A 290 -16.27 -9.46 17.96
CA MET A 290 -16.50 -10.13 19.25
C MET A 290 -15.36 -9.88 20.24
N ARG A 291 -14.10 -9.92 19.79
CA ARG A 291 -12.96 -9.56 20.65
C ARG A 291 -13.04 -8.09 21.08
N TRP A 292 -13.42 -7.20 20.17
CA TRP A 292 -13.60 -5.77 20.46
C TRP A 292 -14.72 -5.50 21.47
N ILE A 293 -15.91 -6.08 21.29
CA ILE A 293 -17.01 -5.84 22.23
C ILE A 293 -16.65 -6.28 23.65
N GLY A 294 -15.95 -7.42 23.81
CA GLY A 294 -15.48 -7.82 25.13
C GLY A 294 -14.50 -6.80 25.73
N HIS A 295 -13.64 -6.19 24.91
CA HIS A 295 -12.78 -5.10 25.37
C HIS A 295 -13.60 -3.87 25.80
N VAL A 296 -14.62 -3.48 25.03
CA VAL A 296 -15.52 -2.38 25.39
C VAL A 296 -16.23 -2.68 26.72
N VAL A 297 -16.72 -3.90 26.95
CA VAL A 297 -17.36 -4.28 28.22
C VAL A 297 -16.43 -4.09 29.43
N ARG A 298 -15.12 -4.30 29.27
CA ARG A 298 -14.14 -4.12 30.35
C ARG A 298 -13.61 -2.69 30.50
N MET A 299 -14.02 -1.75 29.65
CA MET A 299 -13.66 -0.35 29.81
C MET A 299 -14.40 0.28 31.00
N LYS A 300 -13.78 1.29 31.61
CA LYS A 300 -14.42 2.15 32.62
C LYS A 300 -15.66 2.84 32.03
N ASP A 301 -16.71 3.03 32.83
CA ASP A 301 -18.03 3.48 32.36
C ASP A 301 -18.06 4.88 31.72
N HIS A 302 -17.21 5.79 32.18
CA HIS A 302 -17.05 7.14 31.58
C HIS A 302 -16.45 7.16 30.15
N ARG A 303 -15.99 6.01 29.61
CA ARG A 303 -15.39 5.96 28.27
C ARG A 303 -16.51 5.98 27.23
N ILE A 304 -16.42 6.87 26.26
CA ILE A 304 -17.41 7.03 25.18
C ILE A 304 -17.86 5.69 24.56
N PRO A 305 -16.97 4.75 24.18
CA PRO A 305 -17.42 3.46 23.61
C PRO A 305 -18.28 2.62 24.55
N LYS A 306 -17.98 2.64 25.86
CA LYS A 306 -18.75 1.94 26.89
C LYS A 306 -20.07 2.65 27.14
N MET A 307 -20.06 3.98 27.20
CA MET A 307 -21.29 4.78 27.29
C MET A 307 -22.23 4.49 26.12
N VAL A 308 -21.75 4.52 24.88
CA VAL A 308 -22.55 4.21 23.68
C VAL A 308 -23.11 2.78 23.68
N LEU A 309 -22.41 1.84 24.31
CA LEU A 309 -22.87 0.45 24.44
C LEU A 309 -23.99 0.30 25.48
N ILE A 310 -23.86 0.97 26.64
CA ILE A 310 -24.81 0.87 27.75
C ILE A 310 -26.06 1.72 27.46
N HIS A 311 -25.87 2.97 27.03
CA HIS A 311 -26.95 3.93 26.89
C HIS A 311 -27.76 3.66 25.63
N GLU A 312 -29.09 3.65 25.79
CA GLU A 312 -29.99 3.61 24.65
C GLU A 312 -30.26 5.04 24.19
N ILE A 313 -29.84 5.36 22.96
CA ILE A 313 -30.27 6.60 22.33
C ILE A 313 -31.78 6.44 22.07
N GLY A 314 -32.58 7.14 22.85
CA GLY A 314 -34.04 7.16 22.75
C GLY A 314 -34.52 7.59 21.36
N GLY A 315 -35.74 7.17 21.00
CA GLY A 315 -36.40 7.51 19.75
C GLY A 315 -37.09 6.32 19.08
N GLY A 316 -38.26 6.58 18.49
CA GLY A 316 -39.04 5.57 17.77
C GLY A 316 -38.29 4.95 16.59
N LYS A 317 -38.57 3.67 16.30
CA LYS A 317 -38.06 3.03 15.09
C LYS A 317 -38.77 3.68 13.89
N ARG A 318 -38.00 4.11 12.89
CA ARG A 318 -38.57 4.54 11.61
C ARG A 318 -39.37 3.37 11.00
N LEU A 319 -40.56 3.67 10.47
CA LEU A 319 -41.41 2.72 9.78
C LEU A 319 -40.69 2.12 8.55
N GLY A 320 -40.99 0.87 8.20
CA GLY A 320 -40.37 0.13 7.09
C GLY A 320 -39.17 -0.73 7.49
N ARG A 321 -38.12 -0.77 6.64
CA ARG A 321 -36.87 -1.52 6.87
C ARG A 321 -35.74 -0.58 7.31
N PRO A 322 -35.68 -0.18 8.59
CA PRO A 322 -34.63 0.71 9.09
C PRO A 322 -33.26 0.04 8.98
N ARG A 323 -32.22 0.86 8.80
CA ARG A 323 -30.84 0.38 8.75
C ARG A 323 -30.46 -0.30 10.08
N GLN A 324 -29.65 -1.34 9.98
CA GLN A 324 -29.18 -2.08 11.14
C GLN A 324 -28.26 -1.20 11.99
N ARG A 325 -28.59 -1.06 13.28
CA ARG A 325 -27.73 -0.42 14.28
C ARG A 325 -26.58 -1.36 14.65
N TRP A 326 -25.45 -0.80 15.06
CA TRP A 326 -24.28 -1.58 15.44
C TRP A 326 -24.56 -2.53 16.62
N LYS A 327 -25.26 -2.06 17.66
CA LYS A 327 -25.69 -2.89 18.81
C LYS A 327 -26.49 -4.12 18.35
N LYS A 328 -27.43 -3.94 17.41
CA LYS A 328 -28.20 -5.04 16.81
C LYS A 328 -27.32 -6.01 16.02
N ALA A 329 -26.31 -5.53 15.29
CA ALA A 329 -25.35 -6.40 14.59
C ALA A 329 -24.53 -7.27 15.55
N VAL A 330 -24.12 -6.70 16.69
CA VAL A 330 -23.43 -7.46 17.76
C VAL A 330 -24.36 -8.51 18.37
N GLU A 331 -25.60 -8.15 18.69
CA GLU A 331 -26.60 -9.09 19.22
C GLU A 331 -26.90 -10.23 18.24
N ASP A 332 -27.06 -9.93 16.95
CA ASP A 332 -27.28 -10.93 15.91
C ASP A 332 -26.08 -11.89 15.77
N ASP A 333 -24.85 -11.40 15.90
CA ASP A 333 -23.65 -12.26 15.89
C ASP A 333 -23.58 -13.16 17.13
N ILE A 334 -23.87 -12.62 18.30
CA ILE A 334 -23.88 -13.37 19.57
C ILE A 334 -24.91 -14.50 19.52
N ARG A 335 -26.09 -14.23 18.93
CA ARG A 335 -27.11 -15.25 18.67
C ARG A 335 -26.61 -16.32 17.70
N LYS A 336 -25.96 -15.93 16.59
CA LYS A 336 -25.36 -16.89 15.64
C LYS A 336 -24.26 -17.75 16.27
N LEU A 337 -23.50 -17.19 17.19
CA LEU A 337 -22.44 -17.86 17.95
C LEU A 337 -22.99 -18.66 19.14
N ASN A 338 -24.30 -18.59 19.40
CA ASN A 338 -24.96 -19.22 20.54
C ASN A 338 -24.33 -18.90 21.91
N ILE A 339 -23.90 -17.64 22.12
CA ILE A 339 -23.23 -17.22 23.36
C ILE A 339 -24.26 -16.64 24.34
N GLY A 340 -24.72 -17.47 25.29
CA GLY A 340 -25.56 -17.03 26.41
C GLY A 340 -24.76 -16.23 27.47
N ASN A 341 -25.43 -15.27 28.13
CA ASN A 341 -24.86 -14.41 29.20
C ASN A 341 -23.52 -13.75 28.85
N TRP A 342 -23.38 -13.37 27.58
CA TRP A 342 -22.12 -12.87 27.03
C TRP A 342 -21.56 -11.63 27.75
N LYS A 343 -22.41 -10.75 28.30
CA LYS A 343 -21.97 -9.53 29.00
C LYS A 343 -21.19 -9.84 30.27
N GLU A 344 -21.64 -10.86 31.03
CA GLU A 344 -20.96 -11.30 32.25
C GLU A 344 -19.67 -12.01 31.92
N LYS A 345 -19.72 -12.96 30.97
CA LYS A 345 -18.55 -13.70 30.48
C LYS A 345 -17.50 -12.80 29.83
N ALA A 346 -17.92 -11.67 29.26
CA ALA A 346 -17.02 -10.68 28.69
C ALA A 346 -16.21 -9.90 29.74
N LYS A 347 -16.58 -9.93 31.02
CA LYS A 347 -15.82 -9.28 32.10
C LYS A 347 -14.46 -9.95 32.30
N ASP A 348 -14.39 -11.27 32.18
CA ASP A 348 -13.12 -12.00 32.16
C ASP A 348 -12.52 -12.01 30.73
N ARG A 349 -11.26 -11.57 30.62
CA ARG A 349 -10.56 -11.49 29.32
C ARG A 349 -10.23 -12.87 28.74
N LYS A 350 -9.79 -13.81 29.57
CA LYS A 350 -9.38 -15.16 29.15
C LYS A 350 -10.60 -16.00 28.80
N GLU A 351 -11.63 -15.97 29.66
CA GLU A 351 -12.90 -16.66 29.41
C GLU A 351 -13.53 -16.18 28.10
N TRP A 352 -13.66 -14.87 27.93
CA TRP A 352 -14.22 -14.29 26.71
C TRP A 352 -13.45 -14.70 25.45
N LYS A 353 -12.12 -14.68 25.51
CA LYS A 353 -11.27 -15.09 24.39
C LYS A 353 -11.53 -16.56 24.02
N ASN A 354 -11.56 -17.45 25.00
CA ASN A 354 -11.77 -18.88 24.77
C ASN A 354 -13.15 -19.15 24.16
N ILE A 355 -14.20 -18.50 24.67
CA ILE A 355 -15.56 -18.63 24.14
C ILE A 355 -15.64 -18.16 22.69
N VAL A 356 -15.07 -16.99 22.39
CA VAL A 356 -15.07 -16.47 21.02
C VAL A 356 -14.27 -17.40 20.10
N ASP A 357 -13.11 -17.88 20.52
CA ASP A 357 -12.28 -18.77 19.70
C ASP A 357 -12.98 -20.13 19.45
N GLN A 358 -13.68 -20.69 20.45
CA GLN A 358 -14.48 -21.92 20.32
C GLN A 358 -15.68 -21.73 19.37
N ALA A 359 -16.47 -20.68 19.60
CA ALA A 359 -17.66 -20.41 18.79
C ALA A 359 -17.29 -20.08 17.32
N MET A 360 -16.14 -19.44 17.10
CA MET A 360 -15.60 -19.21 15.76
C MET A 360 -15.13 -20.51 15.08
N GLY A 361 -14.61 -21.47 15.84
CA GLY A 361 -14.26 -22.80 15.32
C GLY A 361 -15.48 -23.57 14.82
N GLN A 362 -16.60 -23.49 15.54
CA GLN A 362 -17.86 -24.16 15.19
C GLN A 362 -18.57 -23.53 13.97
N LEU A 363 -18.43 -22.22 13.74
CA LEU A 363 -18.94 -21.56 12.53
C LEU A 363 -18.10 -21.84 11.28
N GLY A 364 -16.84 -22.27 11.45
CA GLY A 364 -15.93 -22.63 10.36
C GLY A 364 -16.07 -24.07 9.86
N SER A 365 -16.77 -24.93 10.62
CA SER A 365 -16.92 -26.37 10.36
C SER A 365 -17.98 -26.77 9.34
#